data_AF-A0AAW6BBM2-F1
#
_entry.id   AF-A0AAW6BBM2-F1
#
_cell.length_a   1.000
_cell.length_b   1.000
_cell.length_c   1.000
_cell.angle_alpha   90.00
_cell.angle_beta   90.00
_cell.angle_gamma   90.00
#
_symmetry.space_group_name_H-M   'P 1'
#
loop_
_entity.id
_entity.type
_entity.pdbx_description
1 polymer ?
#
loop_
_entity_poly.entity_id
_entity_poly.type
_entity_poly.pdbx_seq_one_letter_code
_entity_poly.pdbx_strand_id
1 'polypeptide(L)'
;MTILPWLTNTEYVTGTTHELGKDCKQLDKLYDKGWQIAGYELIHENDNGCIYLCENAEGILVPDPDSNAIEVYLKFITKKHKYPTSMIAVKVGYLPKNSVFNITRPTVVRLRCSDTHYDLLGRHFEVKLVIAPRKLSSEEYYKQAVEEDLS
;
A
#
# COMPACT_ATOMS: atom_id res chain seq x y z
N MET A 1 26.77 11.16 -7.36
CA MET A 1 25.35 11.26 -7.76
C MET A 1 24.53 11.21 -6.49
N THR A 2 23.56 12.10 -6.27
CA THR A 2 22.73 12.03 -5.06
C THR A 2 21.77 10.84 -5.18
N ILE A 3 22.04 9.79 -4.42
CA ILE A 3 21.16 8.63 -4.32
C ILE A 3 20.20 8.89 -3.16
N LEU A 4 18.93 8.61 -3.39
CA LEU A 4 17.88 8.83 -2.40
C LEU A 4 17.47 7.43 -1.91
N PRO A 5 18.07 6.93 -0.83
CA PRO A 5 17.95 5.52 -0.43
C PRO A 5 16.50 5.08 -0.16
N TRP A 6 15.57 6.00 0.13
CA TRP A 6 14.17 5.64 0.30
C TRP A 6 13.39 5.40 -1.00
N LEU A 7 13.94 5.73 -2.18
CA LEU A 7 13.32 5.37 -3.47
C LEU A 7 13.48 3.88 -3.80
N THR A 8 14.42 3.18 -3.14
CA THR A 8 14.61 1.74 -3.23
C THR A 8 14.09 1.01 -1.99
N ASN A 9 13.93 1.70 -0.86
CA ASN A 9 13.36 1.11 0.35
C ASN A 9 11.88 0.81 0.15
N THR A 10 11.54 -0.44 0.44
CA THR A 10 10.17 -0.92 0.38
C THR A 10 9.84 -1.59 1.70
N GLU A 11 8.71 -1.24 2.28
CA GLU A 11 8.31 -1.75 3.59
C GLU A 11 6.99 -2.50 3.53
N TYR A 12 6.92 -3.62 4.24
CA TYR A 12 5.70 -4.37 4.40
C TYR A 12 4.79 -3.66 5.40
N VAL A 13 3.53 -3.47 5.01
CA VAL A 13 2.49 -3.02 5.92
C VAL A 13 2.18 -4.14 6.90
N THR A 14 2.11 -3.79 8.18
CA THR A 14 1.83 -4.72 9.27
C THR A 14 0.37 -4.62 9.70
N GLY A 15 -0.16 -5.68 10.33
CA GLY A 15 -1.52 -5.69 10.86
C GLY A 15 -2.63 -5.89 9.83
N THR A 16 -2.29 -6.25 8.58
CA THR A 16 -3.29 -6.46 7.51
C THR A 16 -4.37 -7.46 7.87
N THR A 17 -4.02 -8.58 8.50
CA THR A 17 -4.99 -9.58 8.96
C THR A 17 -5.91 -9.06 10.07
N HIS A 18 -5.44 -8.14 10.92
CA HIS A 18 -6.26 -7.53 11.96
C HIS A 18 -7.30 -6.59 11.34
N GLU A 19 -6.84 -5.70 10.46
CA GLU A 19 -7.69 -4.69 9.84
C GLU A 19 -8.67 -5.29 8.82
N LEU A 20 -8.24 -6.24 7.98
CA LEU A 20 -9.07 -6.84 6.93
C LEU A 20 -9.85 -8.09 7.39
N GLY A 21 -9.57 -8.55 8.61
CA GLY A 21 -10.12 -9.77 9.19
C GLY A 21 -9.45 -11.05 8.66
N LYS A 22 -9.68 -12.15 9.39
CA LYS A 22 -9.22 -13.49 8.99
C LYS A 22 -9.69 -13.82 7.57
N ASP A 23 -8.81 -14.37 6.76
CA ASP A 23 -9.03 -14.74 5.36
C ASP A 23 -9.49 -13.55 4.49
N CYS A 24 -9.18 -12.31 4.91
CA CYS A 24 -9.48 -11.07 4.20
C CYS A 24 -10.98 -10.81 3.94
N LYS A 25 -11.86 -11.26 4.84
CA LYS A 25 -13.33 -11.12 4.70
C LYS A 25 -13.82 -9.69 4.43
N GLN A 26 -13.13 -8.66 4.91
CA GLN A 26 -13.52 -7.28 4.60
C GLN A 26 -13.23 -6.93 3.13
N LEU A 27 -12.15 -7.47 2.58
CA LEU A 27 -11.79 -7.30 1.18
C LEU A 27 -12.80 -7.99 0.25
N ASP A 28 -13.27 -9.19 0.60
CA ASP A 28 -14.38 -9.86 -0.10
C ASP A 28 -15.63 -8.97 -0.16
N LYS A 29 -16.05 -8.44 0.99
CA LYS A 29 -17.23 -7.56 1.06
C LYS A 29 -17.09 -6.30 0.20
N LEU A 30 -15.87 -5.80 0.00
CA LEU A 30 -15.62 -4.66 -0.88
C LEU A 30 -15.80 -5.10 -2.35
N TYR A 31 -15.18 -6.22 -2.73
CA TYR A 31 -15.27 -6.76 -4.08
C TYR A 31 -16.71 -7.15 -4.46
N ASP A 32 -17.45 -7.79 -3.56
CA ASP A 32 -18.87 -8.15 -3.73
C ASP A 32 -19.76 -6.91 -3.98
N LYS A 33 -19.36 -5.76 -3.44
CA LYS A 33 -20.04 -4.47 -3.62
C LYS A 33 -19.54 -3.70 -4.85
N GLY A 34 -18.67 -4.30 -5.67
CA GLY A 34 -18.11 -3.72 -6.87
C GLY A 34 -17.00 -2.69 -6.64
N TRP A 35 -16.42 -2.66 -5.44
CA TRP A 35 -15.20 -1.89 -5.20
C TRP A 35 -13.99 -2.63 -5.74
N GLN A 36 -13.02 -1.90 -6.27
CA GLN A 36 -11.77 -2.43 -6.78
C GLN A 36 -10.63 -1.57 -6.25
N ILE A 37 -9.45 -2.17 -6.04
CA ILE A 37 -8.26 -1.41 -5.64
C ILE A 37 -7.91 -0.42 -6.76
N ALA A 38 -7.61 0.82 -6.39
CA ALA A 38 -7.26 1.87 -7.34
C ALA A 38 -5.81 1.72 -7.81
N GLY A 39 -5.55 0.77 -8.71
CA GLY A 39 -4.24 0.52 -9.30
C GLY A 39 -4.31 -0.27 -10.60
N TYR A 40 -3.15 -0.68 -11.10
CA TYR A 40 -3.05 -1.55 -12.27
C TYR A 40 -2.98 -3.00 -11.81
N GLU A 41 -3.95 -3.80 -12.22
CA GLU A 41 -4.05 -5.21 -11.83
C GLU A 41 -3.39 -6.11 -12.86
N LEU A 42 -2.53 -7.00 -12.36
CA LEU A 42 -1.91 -8.10 -13.07
C LEU A 42 -2.36 -9.39 -12.40
N ILE A 43 -2.79 -10.36 -13.22
CA ILE A 43 -3.28 -11.64 -12.73
C ILE A 43 -2.28 -12.71 -13.12
N HIS A 44 -1.83 -13.49 -12.13
CA HIS A 44 -1.00 -14.67 -12.32
C HIS A 44 -1.75 -15.88 -11.77
N GLU A 45 -2.21 -16.74 -12.67
CA GLU A 45 -2.92 -17.98 -12.32
C GLU A 45 -1.99 -19.17 -12.53
N ASN A 46 -2.03 -20.14 -11.62
CA ASN A 46 -1.40 -21.44 -11.78
C ASN A 46 -2.34 -22.54 -11.26
N ASP A 47 -1.95 -23.80 -11.46
CA ASP A 47 -2.78 -24.97 -11.11
C ASP A 47 -3.14 -25.07 -9.62
N ASN A 48 -2.48 -24.30 -8.74
CA ASN A 48 -2.63 -24.36 -7.28
C ASN A 48 -3.19 -23.06 -6.67
N GLY A 49 -3.57 -22.07 -7.50
CA GLY A 49 -4.09 -20.81 -7.01
C GLY A 49 -3.91 -19.60 -7.94
N CYS A 50 -4.42 -18.45 -7.48
CA CYS A 50 -4.34 -17.18 -8.19
C CYS A 50 -3.68 -16.11 -7.33
N ILE A 51 -2.77 -15.34 -7.93
CA ILE A 51 -2.18 -14.14 -7.34
C ILE A 51 -2.66 -12.94 -8.15
N TYR A 52 -3.41 -12.06 -7.50
CA TYR A 52 -3.77 -10.75 -8.04
C TYR A 52 -2.75 -9.74 -7.53
N LEU A 53 -1.90 -9.26 -8.42
CA LEU A 53 -0.91 -8.25 -8.12
C LEU A 53 -1.45 -6.89 -8.56
N CYS A 54 -1.69 -5.99 -7.60
CA CYS A 54 -2.06 -4.61 -7.91
C CYS A 54 -0.81 -3.73 -7.78
N GLU A 55 -0.24 -3.34 -8.91
CA GLU A 55 0.88 -2.42 -8.99
C GLU A 55 0.42 -0.96 -9.04
N ASN A 56 1.25 -0.07 -8.49
CA ASN A 56 0.99 1.37 -8.44
C ASN A 56 -0.38 1.71 -7.81
N ALA A 57 -0.84 0.90 -6.86
CA ALA A 57 -2.07 1.17 -6.15
C ALA A 57 -1.93 2.47 -5.36
N GLU A 58 -2.96 3.32 -5.39
CA GLU A 58 -2.97 4.56 -4.64
C GLU A 58 -3.32 4.31 -3.17
N GLY A 59 -2.55 4.90 -2.26
CA GLY A 59 -2.82 4.86 -0.83
C GLY A 59 -2.54 6.20 -0.15
N ILE A 60 -2.89 6.27 1.14
CA ILE A 60 -2.53 7.39 2.00
C ILE A 60 -1.98 6.86 3.33
N LEU A 61 -0.85 7.42 3.73
CA LEU A 61 -0.27 7.27 5.05
C LEU A 61 -0.83 8.37 5.94
N VAL A 62 -1.38 8.00 7.10
CA VAL A 62 -2.00 8.95 8.03
C VAL A 62 -1.32 8.77 9.40
N PRO A 63 -0.58 9.76 9.89
CA PRO A 63 -0.04 9.69 11.25
C PRO A 63 -1.19 9.76 12.26
N ASP A 64 -1.21 8.82 13.18
CA ASP A 64 -2.11 8.82 14.32
C ASP A 64 -1.52 9.75 15.42
N PRO A 65 -2.22 10.83 15.79
CA PRO A 65 -1.72 11.79 16.78
C PRO A 65 -1.56 11.19 18.18
N ASP A 66 -2.26 10.09 18.49
CA ASP A 66 -2.33 9.53 19.84
C ASP A 66 -1.37 8.35 20.06
N SER A 67 -0.96 7.66 18.98
CA SER A 67 -0.20 6.39 19.09
C SER A 67 1.20 6.41 18.46
N ASN A 68 1.62 7.53 17.85
CA ASN A 68 2.80 7.62 16.97
C ASN A 68 2.82 6.57 15.84
N ALA A 69 1.72 5.83 15.62
CA ALA A 69 1.60 4.90 14.53
C ALA A 69 1.30 5.65 13.24
N ILE A 70 1.71 5.08 12.11
CA ILE A 70 1.33 5.59 10.79
C ILE A 70 0.39 4.57 10.19
N GLU A 71 -0.89 4.93 10.12
CA GLU A 71 -1.92 4.13 9.51
C GLU A 71 -1.75 4.13 7.98
N VAL A 72 -1.98 2.97 7.38
CA VAL A 72 -1.93 2.80 5.93
C VAL A 72 -3.34 2.57 5.43
N TYR A 73 -3.80 3.44 4.55
CA TYR A 73 -5.08 3.31 3.87
C TYR A 73 -4.87 3.04 2.39
N LEU A 74 -5.65 2.11 1.86
CA LEU A 74 -5.69 1.78 0.44
C LEU A 74 -6.92 2.41 -0.20
N LYS A 75 -6.74 3.01 -1.38
CA LYS A 75 -7.84 3.60 -2.14
C LYS A 75 -8.57 2.53 -2.94
N PHE A 76 -9.89 2.53 -2.83
CA PHE A 76 -10.79 1.73 -3.65
C PHE A 76 -11.67 2.63 -4.51
N ILE A 77 -12.05 2.13 -5.68
CA ILE A 77 -12.89 2.80 -6.67
C ILE A 77 -14.00 1.88 -7.17
N THR A 78 -15.13 2.45 -7.57
CA THR A 78 -16.15 1.76 -8.38
C THR A 78 -16.08 2.23 -9.82
N LYS A 79 -16.05 1.35 -10.82
CA LYS A 79 -16.09 1.75 -12.24
C LYS A 79 -17.53 1.75 -12.76
N LYS A 80 -17.97 2.86 -13.37
CA LYS A 80 -19.16 2.85 -14.25
C LYS A 80 -18.77 3.33 -15.64
N HIS A 81 -18.89 2.43 -16.62
CA HIS A 81 -18.75 2.58 -18.08
C HIS A 81 -17.56 3.36 -18.68
N LYS A 82 -16.73 4.10 -17.91
CA LYS A 82 -15.46 4.71 -18.34
C LYS A 82 -14.65 5.36 -17.21
N TYR A 83 -15.28 5.77 -16.10
CA TYR A 83 -14.61 6.47 -15.00
C TYR A 83 -15.00 5.93 -13.62
N PRO A 84 -14.13 6.12 -12.61
CA PRO A 84 -14.49 5.89 -11.22
C PRO A 84 -15.69 6.76 -10.82
N THR A 85 -16.79 6.16 -10.38
CA THR A 85 -17.98 6.89 -9.91
C THR A 85 -17.94 7.21 -8.44
N SER A 86 -17.15 6.47 -7.66
CA SER A 86 -16.99 6.69 -6.23
C SER A 86 -15.60 6.23 -5.80
N MET A 87 -15.09 6.83 -4.73
CA MET A 87 -13.79 6.50 -4.16
C MET A 87 -13.93 6.41 -2.65
N ILE A 88 -13.27 5.42 -2.04
CA ILE A 88 -13.15 5.29 -0.59
C ILE A 88 -11.70 4.97 -0.23
N ALA A 89 -11.31 5.27 1.00
CA ALA A 89 -10.05 4.85 1.58
C ALA A 89 -10.36 3.86 2.71
N VAL A 90 -9.71 2.70 2.69
CA VAL A 90 -9.92 1.64 3.68
C VAL A 90 -8.59 1.42 4.40
N LYS A 91 -8.63 1.43 5.73
CA LYS A 91 -7.45 1.11 6.54
C LYS A 91 -7.08 -0.34 6.32
N VAL A 92 -5.83 -0.58 5.93
CA VAL A 92 -5.30 -1.92 5.65
C VAL A 92 -4.19 -2.31 6.60
N GLY A 93 -3.73 -1.42 7.48
CA GLY A 93 -2.71 -1.73 8.47
C GLY A 93 -1.94 -0.50 8.90
N TYR A 94 -0.69 -0.73 9.28
CA TYR A 94 0.23 0.28 9.80
C TYR A 94 1.62 0.10 9.20
N LEU A 95 2.38 1.19 9.10
CA LEU A 95 3.81 1.08 8.90
C LEU A 95 4.47 0.36 10.10
N PRO A 96 5.56 -0.40 9.87
CA PRO A 96 6.36 -0.95 10.95
C PRO A 96 6.82 0.13 11.94
N LYS A 97 6.90 -0.20 13.23
CA LYS A 97 7.36 0.75 14.27
C LYS A 97 8.77 1.29 14.02
N ASN A 98 9.60 0.51 13.34
CA ASN A 98 10.96 0.84 12.94
C ASN A 98 11.05 1.29 11.48
N SER A 99 9.94 1.76 10.91
CA SER A 99 9.89 2.34 9.57
C SER A 99 10.92 3.46 9.42
N VAL A 100 11.63 3.47 8.30
CA VAL A 100 12.56 4.55 7.97
C VAL A 100 11.82 5.81 7.49
N PHE A 101 10.54 5.69 7.15
CA PHE A 101 9.71 6.81 6.73
C PHE A 101 9.24 7.63 7.94
N ASN A 102 9.57 8.92 7.95
CA ASN A 102 9.07 9.89 8.93
C ASN A 102 7.88 10.66 8.34
N ILE A 103 6.67 10.22 8.64
CA ILE A 103 5.43 10.82 8.13
C ILE A 103 4.77 11.65 9.23
N THR A 104 4.79 12.96 9.07
CA THR A 104 4.24 13.93 10.04
C THR A 104 2.90 14.52 9.64
N ARG A 105 2.44 14.22 8.42
CA ARG A 105 1.15 14.67 7.88
C ARG A 105 0.55 13.62 6.95
N PRO A 106 -0.78 13.65 6.72
CA PRO A 106 -1.42 12.77 5.74
C PRO A 106 -0.76 12.87 4.36
N THR A 107 -0.46 11.72 3.77
CA THR A 107 0.57 11.64 2.74
C THR A 107 0.23 10.58 1.70
N VAL A 108 0.06 10.99 0.43
CA VAL A 108 -0.31 10.08 -0.67
C VAL A 108 0.89 9.28 -1.14
N VAL A 109 0.72 7.96 -1.27
CA VAL A 109 1.80 7.03 -1.62
C VAL A 109 1.37 6.05 -2.71
N ARG A 110 2.37 5.35 -3.28
CA ARG A 110 2.11 4.18 -4.13
C ARG A 110 2.43 2.91 -3.36
N LEU A 111 1.48 1.99 -3.45
CA LEU A 111 1.52 0.68 -2.83
C LEU A 111 1.57 -0.39 -3.92
N ARG A 112 2.16 -1.53 -3.58
CA ARG A 112 1.98 -2.79 -4.29
C ARG A 112 1.17 -3.68 -3.38
N CYS A 113 0.06 -4.19 -3.90
CA CYS A 113 -0.77 -5.13 -3.17
C CYS A 113 -0.65 -6.50 -3.84
N SER A 114 -0.60 -7.56 -3.04
CA SER A 114 -0.70 -8.93 -3.50
C SER A 114 -1.84 -9.59 -2.78
N ASP A 115 -2.82 -10.06 -3.54
CA ASP A 115 -3.98 -10.79 -3.06
C ASP A 115 -3.89 -12.22 -3.57
N THR A 116 -3.50 -13.12 -2.69
CA THR A 116 -3.11 -14.48 -3.04
C THR A 116 -4.15 -15.46 -2.53
N HIS A 117 -4.60 -16.34 -3.41
CA HIS A 117 -5.57 -17.38 -3.14
C HIS A 117 -4.93 -18.74 -3.42
N TYR A 118 -4.66 -19.53 -2.39
CA TYR A 118 -4.17 -20.90 -2.52
C TYR A 118 -5.18 -21.88 -1.95
N ASP A 119 -5.45 -22.96 -2.68
CA ASP A 119 -6.48 -23.96 -2.31
C ASP A 119 -6.29 -24.56 -0.91
N LEU A 120 -5.04 -24.68 -0.44
CA LEU A 120 -4.70 -25.30 0.85
C LEU A 120 -4.31 -24.30 1.95
N LEU A 121 -3.92 -23.08 1.59
CA LEU A 121 -3.38 -22.08 2.53
C LEU A 121 -4.36 -20.95 2.83
N GLY A 122 -5.51 -20.93 2.15
CA GLY A 122 -6.49 -19.86 2.27
C GLY A 122 -6.03 -18.59 1.55
N ARG A 123 -6.71 -17.49 1.85
CA ARG A 123 -6.46 -16.20 1.21
C ARG A 123 -5.52 -15.34 2.06
N HIS A 124 -4.51 -14.78 1.42
CA HIS A 124 -3.56 -13.87 2.04
C HIS A 124 -3.48 -12.55 1.28
N PHE A 125 -3.46 -11.45 2.01
CA PHE A 125 -3.33 -10.11 1.45
C PHE A 125 -2.12 -9.39 2.04
N GLU A 126 -1.19 -9.05 1.16
CA GLU A 126 0.01 -8.28 1.49
C GLU A 126 -0.05 -6.91 0.85
N VAL A 127 0.42 -5.91 1.60
CA VAL A 127 0.62 -4.56 1.09
C VAL A 127 2.06 -4.15 1.35
N LYS A 128 2.68 -3.60 0.31
CA LYS A 128 4.05 -3.12 0.36
C LYS A 128 4.10 -1.68 -0.11
N LEU A 129 4.73 -0.83 0.67
CA LEU A 129 5.04 0.54 0.26
C LEU A 129 6.17 0.48 -0.77
N VAL A 130 5.93 0.97 -1.99
CA VAL A 130 6.90 0.93 -3.09
C VAL A 130 7.55 2.29 -3.31
N ILE A 131 6.78 3.37 -3.14
CA ILE A 131 7.27 4.74 -3.34
C ILE A 131 6.65 5.66 -2.29
N ALA A 132 7.49 6.25 -1.44
CA ALA A 132 7.15 7.41 -0.60
C ALA A 132 7.07 8.69 -1.46
N PRO A 133 6.28 9.69 -1.08
CA PRO A 133 5.48 10.57 -1.95
C PRO A 133 6.23 11.55 -2.85
N ARG A 134 5.53 11.91 -3.94
CA ARG A 134 5.74 13.09 -4.81
C ARG A 134 5.73 14.47 -4.11
N LYS A 135 5.47 14.57 -2.80
CA LYS A 135 5.25 15.86 -2.08
C LYS A 135 5.85 15.90 -0.66
N LEU A 136 7.06 15.36 -0.47
CA LEU A 136 7.92 15.88 0.59
C LEU A 136 8.39 17.28 0.18
N SER A 137 8.50 18.21 1.12
CA SER A 137 9.15 19.48 0.83
C SER A 137 10.62 19.22 0.46
N SER A 138 11.22 20.06 -0.39
CA SER A 138 12.62 19.88 -0.81
C SER A 138 13.59 19.75 0.38
N GLU A 139 13.27 20.40 1.51
CA GLU A 139 14.10 20.36 2.72
C GLU A 139 14.02 19.01 3.46
N GLU A 140 12.83 18.42 3.57
CA GLU A 140 12.64 17.05 4.10
C GLU A 140 13.33 16.02 3.21
N TYR A 141 13.38 16.30 1.90
CA TYR A 141 14.06 15.50 0.90
C TYR A 141 15.58 15.53 1.05
N TYR A 142 16.20 16.71 1.17
CA TYR A 142 17.66 16.81 1.25
C TYR A 142 18.25 16.42 2.61
N LYS A 143 17.51 16.54 3.72
CA LYS A 143 18.01 16.17 5.06
C LYS A 143 18.32 14.67 5.23
N GLN A 144 17.78 13.82 4.36
CA GLN A 144 17.93 12.37 4.46
C GLN A 144 18.66 11.76 3.25
N ALA A 145 19.00 12.58 2.26
CA ALA A 145 19.74 12.13 1.09
C ALA A 145 21.17 11.74 1.51
N VAL A 146 21.63 10.57 1.05
CA VAL A 146 23.01 10.13 1.27
C VAL A 146 23.78 10.40 -0.02
N GLU A 147 24.88 11.15 0.08
CA GLU A 147 25.85 11.20 -1.01
C GLU A 147 26.63 9.90 -0.98
N GLU A 148 26.35 9.01 -1.94
CA GLU A 148 27.24 7.88 -2.21
C GLU A 148 28.20 8.26 -3.34
N ASP A 149 29.49 8.08 -3.06
CA ASP A 149 30.57 8.20 -4.03
C ASP A 149 30.71 6.84 -4.74
N LEU A 150 30.18 6.76 -5.97
CA LEU A 150 30.23 5.55 -6.81
C LEU A 150 31.50 5.52 -7.67
N SER A 151 32.62 6.03 -7.14
CA SER A 151 33.93 6.04 -7.82
C SER A 151 34.43 4.64 -8.13
#